data_AF-A0A4V2MNI6-F1
#
_entry.id   AF-A0A4V2MNI6-F1
#
_cell.length_a   1.000
_cell.length_b   1.000
_cell.length_c   1.000
_cell.angle_alpha   90.00
_cell.angle_beta   90.00
_cell.angle_gamma   90.00
#
_symmetry.space_group_name_H-M   'P 1'
#
loop_
_entity.id
_entity.type
_entity.pdbx_description
1 polymer ?
#
loop_
_entity_poly.entity_id
_entity_poly.type
_entity_poly.pdbx_seq_one_letter_code
_entity_poly.pdbx_strand_id
1 'polypeptide(L)'
;MDNKEYTLIKKQLTSLMDQSDLTINGLAEGTNLSSMTIRKILLQQTKPSVQTLEKITAFFEITIAQLFSEKLINIKRIEDIEALKDFYEDNKSNPEYFSSRSKEGIATYFLRNVLIKDQYFSEPRRAKEIHVYIKENPKYSKNFNPKVIAKVLDRMYNEGILKRMDKTGKKSVFYYSVNS
;
A
#
# COMPACT_ATOMS: atom_id res chain seq x y z
N MET A 1 -25.81 -9.78 11.18
CA MET A 1 -25.44 -10.28 12.51
C MET A 1 -24.06 -9.76 12.82
N ASP A 2 -23.94 -8.80 13.74
CA ASP A 2 -22.65 -8.30 14.22
C ASP A 2 -22.13 -9.30 15.26
N ASN A 3 -21.21 -10.18 14.87
CA ASN A 3 -20.58 -11.13 15.77
C ASN A 3 -19.32 -10.49 16.35
N LYS A 4 -19.31 -10.24 17.67
CA LYS A 4 -18.18 -9.62 18.38
C LYS A 4 -16.84 -10.29 18.06
N GLU A 5 -16.81 -11.62 17.95
CA GLU A 5 -15.60 -12.37 17.61
C GLU A 5 -15.09 -12.01 16.20
N TYR A 6 -15.99 -11.89 15.22
CA TYR A 6 -15.61 -11.59 13.84
C TYR A 6 -15.13 -10.14 13.72
N THR A 7 -15.69 -9.25 14.52
CA THR A 7 -15.24 -7.86 14.65
C THR A 7 -13.85 -7.77 15.27
N LEU A 8 -13.54 -8.59 16.27
CA LEU A 8 -12.20 -8.66 16.84
C LEU A 8 -11.18 -9.22 15.85
N ILE A 9 -11.47 -10.37 15.22
CA ILE A 9 -10.57 -10.98 14.23
C ILE A 9 -10.30 -10.01 13.08
N LYS A 10 -11.34 -9.38 12.51
CA LYS A 10 -11.19 -8.37 11.46
C LYS A 10 -10.28 -7.24 11.91
N LYS A 11 -10.53 -6.68 13.09
CA LYS A 11 -9.76 -5.55 13.63
C LYS A 11 -8.29 -5.92 13.81
N GLN A 12 -8.02 -7.10 14.38
CA GLN A 12 -6.65 -7.60 14.56
C GLN A 12 -5.98 -7.83 13.21
N LEU A 13 -6.64 -8.52 12.28
CA LEU A 13 -6.07 -8.87 10.98
C LEU A 13 -5.74 -7.62 10.15
N THR A 14 -6.64 -6.62 10.13
CA THR A 14 -6.36 -5.33 9.47
C THR A 14 -5.13 -4.66 10.10
N SER A 15 -5.05 -4.62 11.43
CA SER A 15 -3.91 -4.02 12.15
C SER A 15 -2.60 -4.75 11.83
N LEU A 16 -2.62 -6.08 11.74
CA LEU A 16 -1.45 -6.88 11.39
C LEU A 16 -0.99 -6.59 9.97
N MET A 17 -1.92 -6.60 9.00
CA MET A 17 -1.64 -6.28 7.61
C MET A 17 -1.05 -4.89 7.43
N ASP A 18 -1.58 -3.89 8.16
CA ASP A 18 -1.06 -2.51 8.11
C ASP A 18 0.35 -2.42 8.69
N GLN A 19 0.62 -3.09 9.83
CA GLN A 19 1.95 -3.10 10.45
C GLN A 19 2.99 -3.81 9.59
N SER A 20 2.58 -4.86 8.87
CA SER A 20 3.46 -5.66 8.02
C SER A 20 3.39 -5.24 6.55
N ASP A 21 2.82 -4.09 6.21
CA ASP A 21 2.65 -3.56 4.85
C ASP A 21 2.12 -4.58 3.81
N LEU A 22 1.17 -5.44 4.20
CA LEU A 22 0.61 -6.47 3.32
C LEU A 22 -0.74 -6.06 2.72
N THR A 23 -0.96 -6.44 1.46
CA THR A 23 -2.30 -6.47 0.86
C THR A 23 -3.00 -7.80 1.16
N ILE A 24 -4.27 -7.93 0.75
CA ILE A 24 -4.99 -9.21 0.79
C ILE A 24 -4.21 -10.28 0.01
N ASN A 25 -3.65 -9.93 -1.14
CA ASN A 25 -2.88 -10.89 -1.96
C ASN A 25 -1.56 -11.26 -1.28
N GLY A 26 -0.88 -10.28 -0.66
CA GLY A 26 0.36 -10.58 0.06
C GLY A 26 0.14 -11.48 1.27
N LEU A 27 -0.91 -11.22 2.06
CA LEU A 27 -1.26 -12.09 3.18
C LEU A 27 -1.71 -13.48 2.71
N ALA A 28 -2.49 -13.55 1.63
CA ALA A 28 -2.93 -14.81 1.04
C ALA A 28 -1.74 -15.69 0.64
N GLU A 29 -0.77 -15.10 -0.06
CA GLU A 29 0.47 -15.76 -0.46
C GLU A 29 1.26 -16.23 0.77
N GLY A 30 1.56 -15.33 1.72
CA GLY A 30 2.36 -15.65 2.91
C GLY A 30 1.74 -16.70 3.84
N THR A 31 0.40 -16.81 3.86
CA THR A 31 -0.31 -17.81 4.68
C THR A 31 -0.71 -19.07 3.91
N ASN A 32 -0.42 -19.13 2.61
CA ASN A 32 -0.90 -20.17 1.70
C ASN A 32 -2.43 -20.39 1.85
N LEU A 33 -3.17 -19.27 1.74
CA LEU A 33 -4.62 -19.18 1.75
C LEU A 33 -5.08 -18.48 0.45
N SER A 34 -6.34 -18.66 0.05
CA SER A 34 -6.87 -17.89 -1.08
C SER A 34 -7.15 -16.43 -0.70
N SER A 35 -6.91 -15.48 -1.60
CA SER A 35 -7.32 -14.08 -1.42
C SER A 35 -8.81 -13.93 -1.11
N MET A 36 -9.65 -14.83 -1.66
CA MET A 36 -11.08 -14.86 -1.35
C MET A 36 -11.36 -15.24 0.10
N THR A 37 -10.60 -16.19 0.67
CA THR A 37 -10.70 -16.57 2.08
C THR A 37 -10.38 -15.37 2.97
N ILE A 38 -9.23 -14.72 2.76
CA ILE A 38 -8.83 -13.52 3.51
C ILE A 38 -9.91 -12.43 3.39
N ARG A 39 -10.43 -12.20 2.17
CA ARG A 39 -11.48 -11.21 1.93
C ARG A 39 -12.76 -11.51 2.69
N LYS A 40 -13.23 -12.77 2.69
CA LYS A 40 -14.45 -13.17 3.41
C LYS A 40 -14.30 -12.97 4.93
N ILE A 41 -13.10 -13.18 5.48
CA ILE A 41 -12.79 -12.90 6.89
C ILE A 41 -12.91 -11.40 7.18
N LEU A 42 -12.25 -10.55 6.38
CA LEU A 42 -12.27 -9.09 6.55
C LEU A 42 -13.67 -8.48 6.34
N LEU A 43 -14.48 -9.08 5.47
CA LEU A 43 -15.88 -8.73 5.26
C LEU A 43 -16.83 -9.37 6.28
N GLN A 44 -16.32 -10.19 7.21
CA GLN A 44 -17.09 -10.89 8.24
C GLN A 44 -18.18 -11.81 7.67
N GLN A 45 -17.97 -12.31 6.46
CA GLN A 45 -18.93 -13.16 5.74
C GLN A 45 -18.83 -14.63 6.14
N THR A 46 -17.71 -15.05 6.76
CA THR A 46 -17.47 -16.43 7.16
C THR A 46 -16.73 -16.50 8.48
N LYS A 47 -17.07 -17.50 9.32
CA LYS A 47 -16.22 -17.89 10.43
C LYS A 47 -14.94 -18.53 9.88
N PRO A 48 -13.74 -18.04 10.22
CA PRO A 48 -12.50 -18.74 9.90
C PRO A 48 -12.46 -20.09 10.62
N SER A 49 -11.98 -21.15 9.96
CA SER A 49 -11.70 -22.41 10.65
C SER A 49 -10.47 -22.26 11.56
N VAL A 50 -10.31 -23.15 12.54
CA VAL A 50 -9.11 -23.17 13.41
C VAL A 50 -7.84 -23.27 12.56
N GLN A 51 -7.82 -24.16 11.57
CA GLN A 51 -6.70 -24.29 10.62
C GLN A 51 -6.39 -22.99 9.84
N THR A 52 -7.42 -22.20 9.52
CA THR A 52 -7.23 -20.89 8.87
C THR A 52 -6.59 -19.90 9.83
N LEU A 53 -7.04 -19.88 11.09
CA LEU A 53 -6.44 -19.04 12.13
C LEU A 53 -5.00 -19.46 12.41
N GLU A 54 -4.71 -20.76 12.51
CA GLU A 54 -3.35 -21.29 12.72
C GLU A 54 -2.38 -20.81 11.66
N LYS A 55 -2.75 -20.89 10.38
CA LYS A 55 -1.93 -20.38 9.26
C LYS A 55 -1.64 -18.89 9.39
N ILE A 56 -2.67 -18.10 9.70
CA ILE A 56 -2.52 -16.65 9.90
C ILE A 56 -1.62 -16.37 11.10
N THR A 57 -1.86 -17.02 12.24
CA THR A 57 -1.13 -16.73 13.47
C THR A 57 0.31 -17.18 13.42
N ALA A 58 0.59 -18.31 12.76
CA ALA A 58 1.95 -18.79 12.54
C ALA A 58 2.76 -17.80 11.71
N PHE A 59 2.17 -17.24 10.65
CA PHE A 59 2.83 -16.27 9.79
C PHE A 59 3.24 -14.97 10.52
N PHE A 60 2.50 -14.59 11.57
CA PHE A 60 2.80 -13.42 12.40
C PHE A 60 3.51 -13.76 13.73
N GLU A 61 3.84 -15.02 13.99
CA GLU A 61 4.37 -15.51 15.28
C GLU A 61 3.52 -15.08 16.50
N ILE A 62 2.19 -15.20 16.38
CA ILE A 62 1.23 -14.91 17.46
C ILE A 62 0.40 -16.15 17.80
N THR A 63 -0.41 -16.05 18.84
CA THR A 63 -1.36 -17.09 19.25
C THR A 63 -2.77 -16.78 18.75
N ILE A 64 -3.59 -17.82 18.55
CA ILE A 64 -5.00 -17.68 18.20
C ILE A 64 -5.77 -16.84 19.23
N ALA A 65 -5.49 -17.02 20.53
CA ALA A 65 -6.15 -16.26 21.60
C ALA A 65 -5.97 -14.74 21.44
N GLN A 66 -4.82 -14.30 20.92
CA GLN A 66 -4.58 -12.87 20.67
C GLN A 66 -5.50 -12.29 19.58
N LEU A 67 -5.93 -13.09 18.60
CA LEU A 67 -6.88 -12.62 17.57
C LEU A 67 -8.27 -12.29 18.13
N PHE A 68 -8.62 -12.83 19.30
CA PHE A 68 -9.86 -12.55 20.00
C PHE A 68 -9.71 -11.48 21.10
N SER A 69 -8.52 -10.87 21.23
CA SER A 69 -8.30 -9.81 22.22
C SER A 69 -8.86 -8.47 21.75
N GLU A 70 -9.37 -7.67 22.69
CA GLU A 70 -9.77 -6.28 22.43
C GLU A 70 -8.57 -5.35 22.24
N LYS A 71 -7.42 -5.70 22.84
CA LYS A 71 -6.16 -4.97 22.70
C LYS A 71 -5.51 -5.32 21.38
N LEU A 72 -5.21 -4.31 20.55
CA LEU A 72 -4.50 -4.52 19.29
C LEU A 72 -3.14 -5.17 19.52
N ILE A 73 -2.86 -6.17 18.70
CA ILE A 73 -1.56 -6.82 18.65
C ILE A 73 -0.55 -5.84 18.04
N ASN A 74 0.56 -5.67 18.72
CA ASN A 74 1.73 -4.99 18.19
C ASN A 74 2.76 -6.05 17.84
N ILE A 75 3.05 -6.24 16.56
CA ILE A 75 4.05 -7.24 16.15
C ILE A 75 5.46 -6.74 16.46
N LYS A 76 6.40 -7.67 16.58
CA LYS A 76 7.83 -7.33 16.57
C LYS A 76 8.17 -6.68 15.22
N ARG A 77 9.38 -6.14 15.10
CA ARG A 77 9.85 -5.65 13.79
C ARG A 77 9.80 -6.79 12.79
N ILE A 78 9.53 -6.47 11.53
CA ILE A 78 9.37 -7.46 10.44
C ILE A 78 10.61 -8.34 10.35
N GLU A 79 11.79 -7.77 10.57
CA GLU A 79 13.09 -8.45 10.51
C GLU A 79 13.29 -9.46 11.65
N ASP A 80 12.50 -9.37 12.72
CA ASP A 80 12.56 -10.23 13.89
C ASP A 80 11.51 -11.37 13.84
N ILE A 81 10.71 -11.47 12.77
CA ILE A 81 9.72 -12.53 12.53
C ILE A 81 10.15 -13.28 11.28
N GLU A 82 10.55 -14.54 11.43
CA GLU A 82 11.24 -15.30 10.38
C GLU A 82 10.37 -15.44 9.12
N ALA A 83 9.11 -15.83 9.31
CA ALA A 83 8.15 -15.99 8.21
C ALA A 83 7.89 -14.69 7.43
N LEU A 84 7.85 -13.54 8.10
CA LEU A 84 7.66 -12.25 7.44
C LEU A 84 8.93 -11.81 6.73
N LYS A 85 10.10 -11.96 7.36
CA LYS A 85 11.39 -11.64 6.75
C LYS A 85 11.60 -12.41 5.45
N ASP A 86 11.38 -13.72 5.47
CA ASP A 86 11.55 -14.59 4.30
C ASP A 86 10.55 -14.22 3.20
N PHE A 87 9.28 -14.01 3.56
CA PHE A 87 8.26 -13.56 2.62
C PHE A 87 8.68 -12.27 1.89
N TYR A 88 9.23 -11.30 2.62
CA TYR A 88 9.66 -10.03 2.06
C TYR A 88 10.82 -10.16 1.07
N GLU A 89 11.81 -10.99 1.38
CA GLU A 89 12.95 -11.22 0.50
C GLU A 89 12.55 -11.94 -0.78
N ASP A 90 11.72 -12.97 -0.65
CA ASP A 90 11.26 -13.79 -1.77
C ASP A 90 10.33 -13.03 -2.71
N ASN A 91 9.54 -12.09 -2.16
CA ASN A 91 8.47 -11.43 -2.91
C ASN A 91 8.75 -9.97 -3.25
N LYS A 92 9.95 -9.45 -3.03
CA LYS A 92 10.26 -8.03 -3.30
C LYS A 92 9.97 -7.56 -4.73
N SER A 93 9.86 -8.45 -5.71
CA SER A 93 9.47 -8.11 -7.10
C SER A 93 7.96 -8.05 -7.34
N ASN A 94 7.12 -8.43 -6.36
CA ASN A 94 5.67 -8.54 -6.47
C ASN A 94 4.97 -7.36 -5.78
N PRO A 95 4.86 -6.18 -6.42
CA PRO A 95 4.37 -4.96 -5.79
C PRO A 95 2.91 -5.06 -5.31
N GLU A 96 2.12 -5.94 -5.88
CA GLU A 96 0.73 -6.19 -5.50
C GLU A 96 0.58 -6.84 -4.12
N TYR A 97 1.64 -7.44 -3.57
CA TYR A 97 1.62 -8.05 -2.23
C TYR A 97 1.84 -7.02 -1.13
N PHE A 98 2.40 -5.85 -1.47
CA PHE A 98 2.71 -4.81 -0.48
C PHE A 98 1.76 -3.62 -0.60
N SER A 99 1.20 -3.17 0.52
CA SER A 99 0.20 -2.09 0.51
C SER A 99 0.80 -0.77 0.02
N SER A 100 2.07 -0.51 0.35
CA SER A 100 2.83 0.67 -0.07
C SER A 100 3.10 0.64 -1.57
N ARG A 101 3.46 -0.52 -2.13
CA ARG A 101 3.86 -0.69 -3.54
C ARG A 101 2.67 -0.85 -4.49
N SER A 102 1.57 -1.46 -4.05
CA SER A 102 0.32 -1.48 -4.80
C SER A 102 -0.27 -0.07 -4.96
N LYS A 103 -0.18 0.77 -3.91
CA LYS A 103 -0.48 2.21 -4.00
C LYS A 103 0.48 2.94 -4.94
N GLU A 104 1.75 2.54 -5.05
CA GLU A 104 2.65 3.05 -6.10
C GLU A 104 2.15 2.72 -7.50
N GLY A 105 1.63 1.51 -7.74
CA GLY A 105 1.03 1.13 -9.04
C GLY A 105 -0.17 1.99 -9.42
N ILE A 106 -1.10 2.21 -8.48
CA ILE A 106 -2.27 3.08 -8.69
C ILE A 106 -1.85 4.53 -8.92
N ALA A 107 -0.90 5.04 -8.12
CA ALA A 107 -0.36 6.38 -8.32
C ALA A 107 0.35 6.50 -9.68
N THR A 108 1.10 5.47 -10.10
CA THR A 108 1.75 5.41 -11.41
C THR A 108 0.73 5.50 -12.53
N TYR A 109 -0.29 4.65 -12.49
CA TYR A 109 -1.36 4.66 -13.50
C TYR A 109 -2.07 6.02 -13.54
N PHE A 110 -2.46 6.54 -12.38
CA PHE A 110 -3.14 7.83 -12.29
C PHE A 110 -2.29 8.97 -12.84
N LEU A 111 -1.03 9.07 -12.40
CA LEU A 111 -0.13 10.13 -12.84
C LEU A 111 0.11 10.06 -14.36
N ARG A 112 0.36 8.87 -14.91
CA ARG A 112 0.64 8.67 -16.35
C ARG A 112 -0.57 8.82 -17.26
N ASN A 113 -1.74 8.38 -16.84
CA ASN A 113 -2.86 8.23 -17.77
C ASN A 113 -3.96 9.27 -17.56
N VAL A 114 -3.99 9.89 -16.37
CA VAL A 114 -5.02 10.86 -15.98
C VAL A 114 -4.39 12.23 -15.75
N LEU A 115 -3.43 12.33 -14.83
CA LEU A 115 -2.97 13.65 -14.37
C LEU A 115 -2.21 14.43 -15.44
N ILE A 116 -1.31 13.80 -16.21
CA ILE A 116 -0.55 14.52 -17.25
C ILE A 116 -1.42 15.07 -18.39
N LYS A 117 -2.66 14.58 -18.54
CA LYS A 117 -3.63 15.11 -19.50
C LYS A 117 -4.42 16.30 -18.94
N ASP A 118 -4.29 16.59 -17.65
CA ASP A 118 -4.94 17.72 -17.02
C ASP A 118 -4.19 19.03 -17.37
N GLN A 119 -4.95 20.09 -17.65
CA GLN A 119 -4.41 21.41 -17.93
C GLN A 119 -3.51 21.93 -16.80
N TYR A 120 -3.69 21.46 -15.55
CA TYR A 120 -2.80 21.78 -14.44
C TYR A 120 -1.31 21.49 -14.72
N PHE A 121 -1.03 20.51 -15.58
CA PHE A 121 0.30 20.07 -15.98
C PHE A 121 0.86 20.77 -17.24
N SER A 122 0.15 21.75 -17.81
CA SER A 122 0.66 22.58 -18.90
C SER A 122 1.85 23.45 -18.47
N GLU A 123 1.95 23.72 -17.17
CA GLU A 123 3.03 24.48 -16.55
C GLU A 123 3.90 23.57 -15.67
N PRO A 124 5.21 23.83 -15.51
CA PRO A 124 6.06 23.06 -14.62
C PRO A 124 5.63 23.12 -13.15
N ARG A 125 5.43 21.96 -12.51
CA ARG A 125 4.98 21.82 -11.11
C ARG A 125 5.94 21.00 -10.25
N ARG A 126 5.98 21.30 -8.95
CA ARG A 126 6.71 20.50 -7.95
C ARG A 126 5.88 19.32 -7.47
N ALA A 127 6.54 18.24 -7.06
CA ALA A 127 5.88 17.08 -6.46
C ALA A 127 4.95 17.45 -5.28
N LYS A 128 5.34 18.43 -4.45
CA LYS A 128 4.51 18.93 -3.34
C LYS A 128 3.23 19.61 -3.84
N GLU A 129 3.32 20.43 -4.89
CA GLU A 129 2.18 21.13 -5.48
C GLU A 129 1.22 20.14 -6.14
N ILE A 130 1.77 19.17 -6.86
CA ILE A 130 1.03 18.06 -7.46
C ILE A 130 0.29 17.27 -6.38
N HIS A 131 0.94 16.93 -5.27
CA HIS A 131 0.30 16.23 -4.16
C HIS A 131 -0.90 17.01 -3.60
N VAL A 132 -0.71 18.30 -3.31
CA VAL A 132 -1.78 19.18 -2.79
C VAL A 132 -2.93 19.26 -3.78
N TYR A 133 -2.64 19.49 -5.06
CA TYR A 133 -3.65 19.58 -6.11
C TYR A 133 -4.47 18.30 -6.26
N ILE A 134 -3.84 17.12 -6.30
CA ILE A 134 -4.56 15.84 -6.40
C ILE A 134 -5.49 15.62 -5.19
N LYS A 135 -5.02 16.02 -4.01
CA LYS A 135 -5.76 15.85 -2.76
C LYS A 135 -6.96 16.79 -2.66
N GLU A 136 -6.77 18.06 -3.02
CA GLU A 136 -7.77 19.12 -2.83
C GLU A 136 -8.72 19.26 -4.02
N ASN A 137 -8.33 18.85 -5.23
CA ASN A 137 -9.19 18.93 -6.39
C ASN A 137 -10.35 17.92 -6.28
N PRO A 138 -11.63 18.36 -6.25
CA PRO A 138 -12.80 17.49 -6.16
C PRO A 138 -12.92 16.46 -7.28
N LYS A 139 -12.34 16.74 -8.46
CA LYS A 139 -12.30 15.81 -9.61
C LYS A 139 -11.52 14.52 -9.29
N TYR A 140 -10.54 14.60 -8.39
CA TYR A 140 -9.63 13.51 -8.08
C TYR A 140 -9.79 13.01 -6.65
N SER A 141 -9.68 13.91 -5.68
CA SER A 141 -9.74 13.63 -4.24
C SER A 141 -8.97 12.38 -3.82
N LYS A 142 -7.76 12.18 -4.37
CA LYS A 142 -6.90 11.03 -4.07
C LYS A 142 -5.83 11.42 -3.04
N ASN A 143 -5.61 10.57 -2.05
CA ASN A 143 -4.60 10.77 -1.02
C ASN A 143 -3.37 9.87 -1.25
N PHE A 144 -2.60 10.16 -2.32
CA PHE A 144 -1.36 9.44 -2.59
C PHE A 144 -0.22 9.92 -1.68
N ASN A 145 0.67 9.01 -1.30
CA ASN A 145 1.86 9.35 -0.52
C ASN A 145 2.77 10.30 -1.34
N PRO A 146 3.22 11.45 -0.78
CA PRO A 146 4.11 12.38 -1.47
C PRO A 146 5.41 11.76 -1.99
N LYS A 147 6.01 10.81 -1.24
CA LYS A 147 7.23 10.11 -1.65
C LYS A 147 6.98 9.24 -2.89
N VAL A 148 5.81 8.61 -2.95
CA VAL A 148 5.37 7.81 -4.09
C VAL A 148 5.18 8.69 -5.33
N ILE A 149 4.52 9.84 -5.18
CA ILE A 149 4.37 10.82 -6.27
C ILE A 149 5.74 11.22 -6.81
N ALA A 150 6.67 11.64 -5.93
CA ALA A 150 8.00 12.05 -6.34
C ALA A 150 8.76 10.95 -7.09
N LYS A 151 8.72 9.70 -6.59
CA LYS A 151 9.34 8.54 -7.22
C LYS A 151 8.76 8.25 -8.61
N VAL A 152 7.43 8.35 -8.76
CA VAL A 152 6.76 8.14 -10.05
C VAL A 152 7.14 9.24 -11.05
N LEU A 153 7.15 10.51 -10.62
CA LEU A 153 7.54 11.63 -11.48
C LEU A 153 8.98 11.50 -11.97
N ASP A 154 9.90 11.12 -11.08
CA ASP A 154 11.30 10.90 -11.44
C ASP A 154 11.44 9.75 -12.46
N ARG A 155 10.72 8.65 -12.25
CA ARG A 155 10.67 7.54 -13.22
C ARG A 155 10.12 8.01 -14.58
N MET A 156 9.02 8.78 -14.59
CA MET A 156 8.43 9.31 -15.82
C MET A 156 9.38 10.28 -16.55
N TYR A 157 10.20 11.03 -15.83
CA TYR A 157 11.28 11.83 -16.42
C TYR A 157 12.36 10.95 -17.05
N ASN A 158 12.84 9.93 -16.33
CA ASN A 158 13.87 9.02 -16.83
C ASN A 158 13.39 8.23 -18.08
N GLU A 159 12.09 7.99 -18.21
CA GLU A 159 11.45 7.38 -19.38
C GLU A 159 11.14 8.38 -20.52
N GLY A 160 11.45 9.67 -20.35
CA GLY A 160 11.24 10.70 -21.37
C GLY A 160 9.79 11.19 -21.51
N ILE A 161 8.88 10.79 -20.60
CA ILE A 161 7.47 11.22 -20.61
C ILE A 161 7.34 12.67 -20.10
N LEU A 162 8.19 13.05 -19.13
CA LEU A 162 8.20 14.39 -18.54
C LEU A 162 9.53 15.10 -18.80
N LYS A 163 9.49 16.43 -18.87
CA LYS A 163 10.66 17.30 -18.71
C LYS A 163 10.86 17.60 -17.23
N ARG A 164 12.12 17.66 -16.79
CA ARG A 164 12.51 18.03 -15.41
C ARG A 164 13.42 19.24 -15.43
N MET A 165 13.09 20.25 -14.63
CA MET A 165 13.85 21.50 -14.51
C MET A 165 14.23 21.76 -13.06
N ASP A 166 15.48 22.13 -12.81
CA ASP A 166 15.88 22.74 -11.55
C ASP A 166 15.90 24.26 -11.70
N LYS A 167 14.88 24.93 -11.16
CA LYS A 167 14.79 26.39 -11.17
C LYS A 167 15.68 27.05 -10.11
N THR A 168 16.21 26.28 -9.16
CA THR A 168 16.99 26.79 -8.03
C THR A 168 18.50 26.74 -8.26
N GLY A 169 18.96 25.93 -9.23
CA GLY A 169 20.38 25.67 -9.48
C GLY A 169 21.08 24.86 -8.39
N LYS A 170 20.35 24.45 -7.34
CA LYS A 170 20.88 23.75 -6.15
C LYS A 170 20.69 22.23 -6.22
N LYS A 171 20.14 21.71 -7.33
CA LYS A 171 19.80 20.30 -7.58
C LYS A 171 18.93 19.66 -6.50
N SER A 172 18.18 20.47 -5.74
CA SER A 172 17.40 20.02 -4.59
C SER A 172 15.89 20.10 -4.80
N VAL A 173 15.41 20.98 -5.70
CA VAL A 173 13.99 21.15 -6.00
C VAL A 173 13.76 21.11 -7.51
N PHE A 174 13.01 20.10 -7.94
CA PHE A 174 12.70 19.89 -9.35
C PHE A 174 11.24 20.21 -9.68
N TYR A 175 11.06 20.75 -10.87
CA TYR A 175 9.78 21.04 -11.50
C TYR A 175 9.59 20.08 -12.68
N TYR A 176 8.38 19.55 -12.81
CA TYR A 176 8.01 18.57 -13.82
C TYR A 176 6.92 19.13 -14.72
N SER A 177 7.05 18.94 -16.03
CA SER A 177 6.04 19.29 -17.03
C SER A 177 5.98 18.21 -18.12
N VAL A 178 4.88 18.16 -18.87
CA VAL A 178 4.75 17.23 -19.99
C VAL A 178 5.81 17.52 -21.05
N ASN A 179 6.39 16.46 -21.62
CA ASN A 179 7.28 16.58 -22.77
C ASN A 179 6.43 16.91 -24.01
N SER A 180 6.24 18.20 -24.30
CA SER A 180 5.69 18.71 -25.57
C SER A 180 6.73 18.61 -26.66
#